data_AF-A0A7X8AKJ8-F1
#
_entry.id   AF-A0A7X8AKJ8-F1
#
_cell.length_a   1.000
_cell.length_b   1.000
_cell.length_c   1.000
_cell.angle_alpha   90.00
_cell.angle_beta   90.00
_cell.angle_gamma   90.00
#
_symmetry.space_group_name_H-M   'P 1'
#
loop_
_entity.id
_entity.type
_entity.pdbx_description
1 polymer ?
#
loop_
_entity_poly.entity_id
_entity_poly.type
_entity_poly.pdbx_seq_one_letter_code
_entity_poly.pdbx_strand_id
1 'polypeptide(L)'
;MKNHGKTLFLNCLMFSLLSTVAWAQLPPSAQVLPAGFKLVDERNLGGTMIIQATKPNENFPKPHLDQGIQLEIMWQNNPAVDQILEILASQPEDPGGQLPGSATRDEPCGKERYRGGILKCRKSITPWIGGGSGPDLVTWSIGWAGKGPNGLVGVNVHSFYGSKETAMGWIDSIIPKITQTN
;
A
#
# COMPACT_ATOMS: atom_id res chain seq x y z
N MET A 1 15.13 -27.18 -55.93
CA MET A 1 15.05 -25.79 -55.45
C MET A 1 14.01 -25.73 -54.35
N LYS A 2 14.45 -25.31 -53.15
CA LYS A 2 13.80 -25.51 -51.84
C LYS A 2 12.66 -24.52 -51.62
N ASN A 3 11.47 -25.04 -51.34
CA ASN A 3 10.25 -24.31 -51.03
C ASN A 3 10.17 -23.95 -49.52
N HIS A 4 11.22 -23.33 -48.97
CA HIS A 4 11.32 -23.02 -47.53
C HIS A 4 10.93 -21.59 -47.14
N GLY A 5 10.58 -20.74 -48.11
CA GLY A 5 10.30 -19.31 -47.85
C GLY A 5 8.90 -19.00 -47.30
N LYS A 6 7.92 -19.90 -47.48
CA LYS A 6 6.50 -19.60 -47.16
C LYS A 6 6.07 -20.01 -45.74
N THR A 7 6.77 -20.95 -45.11
CA THR A 7 6.40 -21.46 -43.78
C THR A 7 6.94 -20.59 -42.63
N LEU A 8 7.95 -19.74 -42.90
CA LEU A 8 8.55 -18.85 -41.90
C LEU A 8 7.75 -17.55 -41.70
N PHE A 9 7.10 -17.05 -42.75
CA PHE A 9 6.32 -15.80 -42.66
C PHE A 9 4.99 -15.95 -41.91
N LEU A 10 4.40 -17.16 -41.87
CA LEU A 10 3.13 -17.39 -41.17
C LEU A 10 3.28 -17.55 -39.65
N ASN A 11 4.47 -17.99 -39.17
CA ASN A 11 4.71 -18.17 -37.73
C ASN A 11 5.03 -16.86 -36.99
N CYS A 12 5.56 -15.84 -37.68
CA CYS A 12 5.75 -14.51 -37.06
C CYS A 12 4.44 -13.74 -36.87
N LEU A 13 3.43 -13.96 -37.71
CA LEU A 13 2.16 -13.21 -37.62
C LEU A 13 1.23 -13.70 -36.51
N MET A 14 1.31 -14.99 -36.13
CA MET A 14 0.49 -15.54 -35.03
C MET A 14 1.06 -15.23 -33.63
N PHE A 15 2.35 -14.92 -33.51
CA PHE A 15 2.95 -14.53 -32.22
C PHE A 15 2.72 -13.06 -31.86
N SER A 16 2.32 -12.22 -32.81
CA SER A 16 2.03 -10.79 -32.62
C SER A 16 0.58 -10.47 -32.22
N LEU A 17 -0.30 -11.46 -32.15
CA LEU A 17 -1.74 -11.28 -31.86
C LEU A 17 -2.17 -11.68 -30.44
N LEU A 18 -1.22 -12.12 -29.61
CA LEU A 18 -1.40 -12.28 -28.15
C LEU A 18 -0.75 -11.13 -27.39
N SER A 19 -0.77 -9.93 -27.98
CA SER A 19 -0.73 -8.68 -27.21
C SER A 19 -2.04 -8.60 -26.43
N THR A 20 -2.18 -9.45 -25.40
CA THR A 20 -3.13 -9.21 -24.34
C THR A 20 -2.84 -7.79 -23.89
N VAL A 21 -3.80 -6.91 -24.10
CA VAL A 21 -3.78 -5.58 -23.52
C VAL A 21 -3.86 -5.84 -22.03
N ALA A 22 -2.72 -6.09 -21.39
CA ALA A 22 -2.64 -6.24 -19.97
C ALA A 22 -2.92 -4.83 -19.46
N TRP A 23 -4.15 -4.60 -19.02
CA TRP A 23 -4.50 -3.38 -18.33
C TRP A 23 -3.48 -3.27 -17.20
N ALA A 24 -2.68 -2.22 -17.25
CA ALA A 24 -1.63 -1.95 -16.32
C ALA A 24 -2.22 -1.96 -14.90
N GLN A 25 -2.04 -3.05 -14.17
CA GLN A 25 -2.64 -3.33 -12.87
C GLN A 25 -1.54 -3.71 -11.86
N LEU A 26 -1.88 -3.81 -10.57
CA LEU A 26 -0.91 -4.29 -9.58
C LEU A 26 -0.39 -5.67 -9.96
N PRO A 27 0.89 -5.97 -9.69
CA PRO A 27 1.34 -7.35 -9.68
C PRO A 27 0.50 -8.20 -8.72
N PRO A 28 0.38 -9.52 -8.95
CA PRO A 28 -0.32 -10.42 -8.03
C PRO A 28 0.21 -10.31 -6.60
N SER A 29 -0.67 -10.52 -5.61
CA SER A 29 -0.32 -10.46 -4.18
C SER A 29 0.97 -11.22 -3.82
N ALA A 30 1.16 -12.42 -4.37
CA ALA A 30 2.35 -13.26 -4.15
C ALA A 30 3.69 -12.58 -4.53
N GLN A 31 3.68 -11.62 -5.44
CA GLN A 31 4.90 -10.90 -5.87
C GLN A 31 5.12 -9.63 -5.03
N VAL A 32 4.03 -9.00 -4.58
CA VAL A 32 4.10 -7.70 -3.90
C VAL A 32 4.24 -7.80 -2.38
N LEU A 33 3.56 -8.76 -1.74
CA LEU A 33 3.45 -8.82 -0.29
C LEU A 33 4.82 -9.03 0.39
N PRO A 34 5.14 -8.26 1.45
CA PRO A 34 6.32 -8.50 2.26
C PRO A 34 6.22 -9.82 3.04
N ALA A 35 7.37 -10.35 3.46
CA ALA A 35 7.42 -11.58 4.25
C ALA A 35 6.61 -11.45 5.56
N GLY A 36 5.90 -12.53 5.91
CA GLY A 36 5.09 -12.62 7.12
C GLY A 36 3.67 -12.07 6.99
N PHE A 37 3.36 -11.28 5.95
CA PHE A 37 1.98 -10.89 5.65
C PHE A 37 1.21 -12.04 5.01
N LYS A 38 -0.01 -12.28 5.50
CA LYS A 38 -0.95 -13.24 4.95
C LYS A 38 -2.02 -12.50 4.17
N LEU A 39 -2.28 -12.93 2.94
CA LEU A 39 -3.36 -12.38 2.13
C LEU A 39 -4.71 -12.59 2.85
N VAL A 40 -5.49 -11.52 2.94
CA VAL A 40 -6.88 -11.53 3.41
C VAL A 40 -7.83 -11.45 2.23
N ASP A 41 -7.58 -10.51 1.31
CA ASP A 41 -8.41 -10.31 0.13
C ASP A 41 -7.60 -9.73 -1.04
N GLU A 42 -7.97 -10.12 -2.25
CA GLU A 42 -7.43 -9.59 -3.51
C GLU A 42 -8.58 -9.45 -4.50
N ARG A 43 -8.91 -8.21 -4.85
CA ARG A 43 -10.09 -7.89 -5.66
C ARG A 43 -9.79 -6.89 -6.76
N ASN A 44 -10.38 -7.11 -7.92
CA ASN A 44 -10.38 -6.19 -9.06
C ASN A 44 -11.82 -5.75 -9.34
N LEU A 45 -12.08 -4.45 -9.24
CA LEU A 45 -13.39 -3.82 -9.36
C LEU A 45 -13.57 -3.06 -10.68
N GLY A 46 -12.80 -3.39 -11.71
CA GLY A 46 -12.95 -2.78 -13.05
C GLY A 46 -12.44 -1.35 -13.11
N GLY A 47 -11.19 -1.13 -12.69
CA GLY A 47 -10.55 0.19 -12.63
C GLY A 47 -9.99 0.53 -11.24
N THR A 48 -10.21 -0.34 -10.27
CA THR A 48 -9.55 -0.31 -8.96
C THR A 48 -9.15 -1.74 -8.59
N MET A 49 -7.91 -1.92 -8.16
CA MET A 49 -7.41 -3.18 -7.64
C MET A 49 -6.94 -2.98 -6.21
N ILE A 50 -7.33 -3.88 -5.31
CA ILE A 50 -7.02 -3.79 -3.88
C ILE A 50 -6.50 -5.14 -3.41
N ILE A 51 -5.36 -5.10 -2.72
CA ILE A 51 -4.76 -6.24 -2.03
C ILE A 51 -4.73 -5.88 -0.54
N GLN A 52 -5.37 -6.69 0.29
CA GLN A 52 -5.39 -6.54 1.74
C GLN A 52 -4.71 -7.75 2.37
N ALA A 53 -3.80 -7.50 3.29
CA ALA A 53 -3.05 -8.53 3.99
C ALA A 53 -2.87 -8.18 5.47
N THR A 54 -2.63 -9.19 6.30
CA THR A 54 -2.42 -9.01 7.74
C THR A 54 -1.16 -9.69 8.23
N LYS A 55 -0.57 -9.14 9.28
CA LYS A 55 0.54 -9.73 10.04
C LYS A 55 0.29 -9.49 11.53
N PRO A 56 0.55 -10.44 12.45
CA PRO A 56 0.49 -10.18 13.88
C PRO A 56 1.49 -9.10 14.32
N ASN A 57 1.15 -8.33 15.36
CA ASN A 57 2.16 -7.49 16.02
C ASN A 57 3.02 -8.36 16.93
N GLU A 58 4.34 -8.24 16.79
CA GLU A 58 5.27 -8.93 17.68
C GLU A 58 5.31 -8.22 19.03
N ASN A 59 5.13 -8.98 20.13
CA ASN A 59 5.18 -8.48 21.51
C ASN A 59 4.17 -7.36 21.84
N PHE A 60 2.98 -7.39 21.26
CA PHE A 60 1.93 -6.41 21.56
C PHE A 60 1.58 -6.37 23.07
N PRO A 61 1.51 -5.19 23.70
CA PRO A 61 1.41 -5.09 25.16
C PRO A 61 0.00 -5.42 25.66
N LYS A 62 -0.08 -6.26 26.69
CA LYS A 62 -1.31 -6.45 27.47
C LYS A 62 -1.53 -5.24 28.38
N PRO A 63 -2.78 -4.84 28.67
CA PRO A 63 -4.04 -5.54 28.39
C PRO A 63 -4.68 -5.21 27.03
N HIS A 64 -4.00 -4.49 26.14
CA HIS A 64 -4.58 -4.10 24.86
C HIS A 64 -4.83 -5.30 23.95
N LEU A 65 -5.93 -5.24 23.18
CA LEU A 65 -6.27 -6.25 22.19
C LEU A 65 -5.52 -5.96 20.89
N ASP A 66 -4.68 -6.90 20.44
CA ASP A 66 -4.01 -6.80 19.14
C ASP A 66 -5.02 -7.05 18.00
N GLN A 67 -5.21 -6.04 17.14
CA GLN A 67 -6.03 -6.15 15.92
C GLN A 67 -5.21 -6.69 14.74
N GLY A 68 -3.91 -6.91 14.92
CA GLY A 68 -2.96 -7.19 13.87
C GLY A 68 -2.58 -5.94 13.08
N ILE A 69 -1.46 -6.04 12.38
CA ILE A 69 -1.00 -5.09 11.38
C ILE A 69 -1.83 -5.34 10.12
N GLN A 70 -2.44 -4.28 9.58
CA GLN A 70 -3.13 -4.35 8.30
C GLN A 70 -2.27 -3.68 7.24
N LEU A 71 -2.10 -4.34 6.11
CA LEU A 71 -1.45 -3.81 4.92
C LEU A 71 -2.49 -3.73 3.81
N GLU A 72 -2.65 -2.56 3.22
CA GLU A 72 -3.45 -2.35 2.04
C GLU A 72 -2.55 -1.84 0.90
N ILE A 73 -2.68 -2.45 -0.27
CA ILE A 73 -2.04 -2.01 -1.49
C ILE A 73 -3.15 -1.77 -2.50
N MET A 74 -3.14 -0.61 -3.14
CA MET A 74 -4.20 -0.19 -4.04
C MET A 74 -3.62 0.34 -5.34
N TRP A 75 -4.33 0.08 -6.43
CA TRP A 75 -4.17 0.75 -7.71
C TRP A 75 -5.53 1.26 -8.18
N GLN A 76 -5.54 2.43 -8.78
CA GLN A 76 -6.70 3.03 -9.41
C GLN A 76 -6.31 3.54 -10.79
N ASN A 77 -7.05 3.12 -11.82
CA ASN A 77 -6.95 3.72 -13.14
C ASN A 77 -7.39 5.18 -13.04
N ASN A 78 -6.44 6.11 -13.09
CA ASN A 78 -6.72 7.51 -12.91
C ASN A 78 -5.85 8.37 -13.82
N PRO A 79 -6.42 8.94 -14.90
CA PRO A 79 -5.67 9.79 -15.81
C PRO A 79 -5.26 11.13 -15.17
N ALA A 80 -5.90 11.54 -14.07
CA ALA A 80 -5.59 12.77 -13.34
C ALA A 80 -4.61 12.55 -12.16
N VAL A 81 -3.82 11.47 -12.18
CA VAL A 81 -2.90 11.12 -11.08
C VAL A 81 -1.94 12.25 -10.71
N ASP A 82 -1.39 12.97 -11.68
CA ASP A 82 -0.42 14.06 -11.40
C ASP A 82 -1.10 15.19 -10.61
N GLN A 83 -2.31 15.58 -11.02
CA GLN A 83 -3.11 16.59 -10.32
C GLN A 83 -3.50 16.13 -8.90
N ILE A 84 -3.84 14.85 -8.73
CA ILE A 84 -4.16 14.29 -7.41
C ILE A 84 -2.95 14.36 -6.49
N LEU A 85 -1.76 14.00 -6.97
CA LEU A 85 -0.54 14.06 -6.17
C LEU A 85 -0.18 15.51 -5.79
N GLU A 86 -0.42 16.48 -6.67
CA GLU A 86 -0.25 17.90 -6.36
C GLU A 86 -1.24 18.39 -5.29
N ILE A 87 -2.51 17.97 -5.38
CA ILE A 87 -3.52 18.27 -4.36
C ILE A 87 -3.10 17.65 -3.02
N LEU A 88 -2.70 16.37 -3.00
CA LEU A 88 -2.23 15.70 -1.79
C LEU A 88 -0.99 16.37 -1.19
N ALA A 89 -0.08 16.87 -2.03
CA ALA A 89 1.10 17.61 -1.59
C ALA A 89 0.75 18.96 -0.95
N SER A 90 -0.26 19.66 -1.47
CA SER A 90 -0.63 21.02 -1.03
C SER A 90 -1.60 21.06 0.17
N GLN A 91 -2.48 20.07 0.30
CA GLN A 91 -3.47 19.99 1.39
C GLN A 91 -2.79 19.78 2.76
N PRO A 92 -3.02 20.58 3.80
CA PRO A 92 -2.47 20.29 5.13
C PRO A 92 -2.87 18.88 5.61
N GLU A 93 -2.08 18.30 6.52
CA GLU A 93 -2.51 17.06 7.15
C GLU A 93 -3.79 17.28 7.95
N ASP A 94 -4.71 16.30 7.93
CA ASP A 94 -5.89 16.35 8.77
C ASP A 94 -5.48 16.50 10.23
N PRO A 95 -6.11 17.41 11.00
CA PRO A 95 -5.73 17.64 12.38
C PRO A 95 -5.88 16.36 13.20
N GLY A 96 -5.08 16.26 14.26
CA GLY A 96 -5.26 15.20 15.25
C GLY A 96 -6.58 15.38 16.00
N GLY A 97 -7.11 14.29 16.53
CA GLY A 97 -8.37 14.29 17.26
C GLY A 97 -8.57 13.04 18.11
N GLN A 98 -9.56 13.09 18.98
CA GLN A 98 -9.98 11.91 19.72
C GLN A 98 -10.91 11.05 18.85
N LEU A 99 -10.67 9.73 18.82
CA LEU A 99 -11.54 8.81 18.11
C LEU A 99 -12.93 8.78 18.79
N PRO A 100 -14.03 8.93 18.05
CA PRO A 100 -15.37 8.93 18.63
C PRO A 100 -15.63 7.67 19.48
N GLY A 101 -16.05 7.86 20.72
CA GLY A 101 -16.35 6.76 21.65
C GLY A 101 -15.13 6.01 22.19
N SER A 102 -13.90 6.51 21.97
CA SER A 102 -12.67 5.92 22.48
C SER A 102 -11.81 6.94 23.23
N ALA A 103 -11.00 6.47 24.19
CA ALA A 103 -9.93 7.27 24.81
C ALA A 103 -8.70 7.43 23.90
N THR A 104 -8.67 6.70 22.78
CA THR A 104 -7.60 6.79 21.78
C THR A 104 -7.61 8.14 21.08
N ARG A 105 -6.46 8.79 21.05
CA ARG A 105 -6.20 9.97 20.21
C ARG A 105 -5.43 9.57 18.96
N ASP A 106 -5.71 10.23 17.85
CA ASP A 106 -4.98 10.11 16.60
C ASP A 106 -4.27 11.44 16.31
N GLU A 107 -3.00 11.38 15.93
CA GLU A 107 -2.16 12.55 15.72
C GLU A 107 -1.36 12.41 14.41
N PRO A 108 -1.30 13.46 13.56
CA PRO A 108 -0.37 13.46 12.43
C PRO A 108 1.08 13.45 12.93
N CYS A 109 1.94 12.69 12.24
CA CYS A 109 3.38 12.61 12.50
C CYS A 109 4.22 12.97 11.28
N GLY A 110 3.60 13.59 10.27
CA GLY A 110 4.29 14.23 9.16
C GLY A 110 3.77 13.79 7.80
N LYS A 111 3.83 14.73 6.86
CA LYS A 111 3.59 14.52 5.44
C LYS A 111 4.69 15.14 4.63
N GLU A 112 5.25 14.36 3.71
CA GLU A 112 6.36 14.79 2.87
C GLU A 112 6.32 14.16 1.48
N ARG A 113 7.03 14.77 0.54
CA ARG A 113 7.33 14.14 -0.74
C ARG A 113 8.38 13.06 -0.51
N TYR A 114 8.09 11.84 -0.95
CA TYR A 114 8.96 10.69 -0.69
C TYR A 114 8.89 9.71 -1.87
N ARG A 115 10.05 9.29 -2.40
CA ARG A 115 10.17 8.33 -3.51
C ARG A 115 9.22 8.58 -4.69
N GLY A 116 9.08 9.84 -5.11
CA GLY A 116 8.20 10.23 -6.23
C GLY A 116 6.70 10.25 -5.92
N GLY A 117 6.30 10.03 -4.67
CA GLY A 117 4.93 10.14 -4.19
C GLY A 117 4.84 11.01 -2.93
N ILE A 118 3.75 10.86 -2.20
CA ILE A 118 3.45 11.54 -0.94
C ILE A 118 3.35 10.50 0.17
N LEU A 119 4.22 10.63 1.17
CA LEU A 119 4.18 9.85 2.39
C LEU A 119 3.39 10.63 3.45
N LYS A 120 2.50 9.94 4.16
CA LYS A 120 1.74 10.43 5.31
C LYS A 120 1.96 9.51 6.50
N CYS A 121 2.10 10.10 7.66
CA CYS A 121 2.30 9.40 8.92
C CYS A 121 1.22 9.86 9.90
N ARG A 122 0.55 8.90 10.54
CA ARG A 122 -0.29 9.14 11.72
C ARG A 122 0.05 8.15 12.82
N LYS A 123 -0.16 8.54 14.07
CA LYS A 123 -0.04 7.67 15.23
C LYS A 123 -1.33 7.67 16.03
N SER A 124 -1.79 6.48 16.39
CA SER A 124 -2.89 6.27 17.33
C SER A 124 -2.29 6.01 18.71
N ILE A 125 -2.69 6.82 19.68
CA ILE A 125 -2.21 6.77 21.05
C ILE A 125 -3.38 6.41 21.95
N THR A 126 -3.35 5.19 22.48
CA THR A 126 -4.36 4.67 23.39
C THR A 126 -3.81 4.72 24.81
N PRO A 127 -4.46 5.46 25.72
CA PRO A 127 -4.02 5.52 27.11
C PRO A 127 -3.94 4.14 27.75
N TRP A 128 -3.05 4.00 28.73
CA TRP A 128 -3.02 2.80 29.56
C TRP A 128 -4.35 2.64 30.32
N ILE A 129 -4.99 1.47 30.16
CA ILE A 129 -6.29 1.15 30.77
C ILE A 129 -6.23 0.04 31.84
N GLY A 130 -5.03 -0.53 32.10
CA GLY A 130 -4.85 -1.58 33.09
C GLY A 130 -4.72 -1.05 34.53
N GLY A 131 -4.80 -1.94 35.53
CA GLY A 131 -4.45 -1.58 36.91
C GLY A 131 -2.96 -1.18 37.03
N GLY A 132 -2.67 -0.11 37.77
CA GLY A 132 -1.31 0.46 37.90
C GLY A 132 -1.00 1.54 36.86
N SER A 133 0.26 1.98 36.78
CA SER A 133 0.76 2.94 35.80
C SER A 133 1.54 2.23 34.69
N GLY A 134 1.16 2.46 33.42
CA GLY A 134 1.88 1.98 32.25
C GLY A 134 1.98 3.06 31.17
N PRO A 135 2.87 2.92 30.18
CA PRO A 135 2.97 3.86 29.08
C PRO A 135 1.73 3.77 28.18
N ASP A 136 1.40 4.88 27.51
CA ASP A 136 0.41 4.87 26.43
C ASP A 136 0.82 3.88 25.34
N LEU A 137 -0.13 3.12 24.81
CA LEU A 137 0.07 2.31 23.61
C LEU A 137 0.11 3.24 22.40
N VAL A 138 1.21 3.19 21.64
CA VAL A 138 1.35 3.92 20.38
C VAL A 138 1.39 2.92 19.22
N THR A 139 0.51 3.10 18.25
CA THR A 139 0.55 2.38 16.98
C THR A 139 0.64 3.35 15.81
N TRP A 140 1.26 2.91 14.72
CA TRP A 140 1.51 3.72 13.53
C TRP A 140 0.56 3.35 12.40
N SER A 141 0.08 4.39 11.71
CA SER A 141 -0.52 4.28 10.38
C SER A 141 0.32 5.08 9.40
N ILE A 142 0.99 4.40 8.48
CA ILE A 142 1.88 5.03 7.50
C ILE A 142 1.38 4.69 6.11
N GLY A 143 1.15 5.71 5.31
CA GLY A 143 0.64 5.58 3.95
C GLY A 143 1.55 6.27 2.96
N TRP A 144 1.74 5.66 1.80
CA TRP A 144 2.38 6.27 0.65
C TRP A 144 1.45 6.19 -0.56
N ALA A 145 1.32 7.29 -1.30
CA ALA A 145 0.59 7.32 -2.56
C ALA A 145 1.46 7.95 -3.65
N GLY A 146 1.47 7.37 -4.84
CA GLY A 146 2.31 7.82 -5.93
C GLY A 146 1.79 7.38 -7.30
N LYS A 147 2.53 7.76 -8.33
CA LYS A 147 2.20 7.39 -9.71
C LYS A 147 2.63 5.96 -9.98
N GLY A 148 1.73 5.17 -10.54
CA GLY A 148 1.99 3.83 -11.00
C GLY A 148 1.54 3.64 -12.45
N PRO A 149 1.52 2.39 -12.94
CA PRO A 149 1.17 2.09 -14.31
C PRO A 149 -0.24 2.58 -14.64
N ASN A 150 -0.36 3.56 -15.55
CA ASN A 150 -1.62 4.18 -15.99
C ASN A 150 -2.54 4.67 -14.85
N GLY A 151 -2.00 5.06 -13.68
CA GLY A 151 -2.87 5.47 -12.59
C GLY A 151 -2.16 5.81 -11.28
N LEU A 152 -2.98 5.90 -10.23
CA LEU A 152 -2.54 6.13 -8.86
C LEU A 152 -2.33 4.79 -8.17
N VAL A 153 -1.21 4.64 -7.46
CA VAL A 153 -0.96 3.50 -6.58
C VAL A 153 -0.73 3.96 -5.16
N GLY A 154 -1.02 3.10 -4.20
CA GLY A 154 -0.78 3.37 -2.80
C GLY A 154 -0.50 2.13 -1.99
N VAL A 155 0.21 2.33 -0.89
CA VAL A 155 0.45 1.32 0.14
C VAL A 155 0.22 1.95 1.51
N ASN A 156 -0.58 1.31 2.34
CA ASN A 156 -0.88 1.74 3.70
C ASN A 156 -0.62 0.60 4.68
N VAL A 157 0.13 0.89 5.74
CA VAL A 157 0.31 0.04 6.91
C VAL A 157 -0.46 0.66 8.05
N HIS A 158 -1.33 -0.11 8.71
CA HIS A 158 -2.15 0.33 9.83
C HIS A 158 -1.89 -0.51 11.08
N SER A 159 -2.16 0.08 12.24
CA SER A 159 -2.13 -0.59 13.55
C SER A 159 -0.78 -1.25 13.88
N PHE A 160 0.32 -0.70 13.37
CA PHE A 160 1.64 -1.26 13.63
C PHE A 160 2.19 -0.80 14.98
N TYR A 161 2.48 -1.76 15.86
CA TYR A 161 3.19 -1.55 17.12
C TYR A 161 4.68 -1.84 16.93
N GLY A 162 5.50 -0.80 17.01
CA GLY A 162 6.94 -0.88 16.79
C GLY A 162 7.52 0.48 16.39
N SER A 163 8.65 0.47 15.69
CA SER A 163 9.31 1.69 15.21
C SER A 163 8.78 2.15 13.85
N LYS A 164 8.59 3.45 13.65
CA LYS A 164 8.14 4.02 12.37
C LYS A 164 8.96 3.48 11.19
N GLU A 165 10.26 3.31 11.38
CA GLU A 165 11.24 2.85 10.39
C GLU A 165 10.96 1.41 9.90
N THR A 166 10.43 0.54 10.76
CA THR A 166 10.08 -0.83 10.37
C THR A 166 8.89 -0.84 9.41
N ALA A 167 7.85 -0.05 9.70
CA ALA A 167 6.71 0.10 8.79
C ALA A 167 7.13 0.78 7.47
N MET A 168 8.01 1.78 7.54
CA MET A 168 8.63 2.40 6.36
C MET A 168 9.40 1.39 5.51
N GLY A 169 10.11 0.44 6.12
CA GLY A 169 10.81 -0.63 5.41
C GLY A 169 9.88 -1.50 4.56
N TRP A 170 8.67 -1.80 5.05
CA TRP A 170 7.68 -2.52 4.24
C TRP A 170 7.17 -1.70 3.07
N ILE A 171 6.85 -0.41 3.30
CA ILE A 171 6.46 0.53 2.24
C ILE A 171 7.55 0.60 1.16
N ASP A 172 8.79 0.81 1.57
CA ASP A 172 9.96 0.88 0.69
C ASP A 172 10.14 -0.40 -0.15
N SER A 173 9.86 -1.57 0.43
CA SER A 173 9.95 -2.84 -0.30
C SER A 173 8.83 -3.03 -1.34
N ILE A 174 7.69 -2.35 -1.16
CA ILE A 174 6.51 -2.46 -2.04
C ILE A 174 6.55 -1.46 -3.17
N ILE A 175 6.95 -0.20 -2.90
CA ILE A 175 7.01 0.89 -3.90
C ILE A 175 7.58 0.44 -5.25
N PRO A 176 8.80 -0.12 -5.33
CA PRO A 176 9.39 -0.48 -6.63
C PRO A 176 8.59 -1.55 -7.37
N LYS A 177 7.77 -2.35 -6.69
CA LYS A 177 6.95 -3.40 -7.30
C LYS A 177 5.65 -2.84 -7.89
N ILE A 178 5.11 -1.77 -7.31
CA ILE A 178 3.82 -1.19 -7.71
C ILE A 178 3.97 0.03 -8.64
N THR A 179 5.17 0.60 -8.76
CA THR A 179 5.44 1.74 -9.64
C THR A 179 6.05 1.35 -10.99
N GLN A 180 6.40 0.08 -11.20
CA GLN A 180 6.98 -0.37 -12.47
C GLN A 180 5.92 -0.45 -13.57
N THR A 181 6.08 0.36 -14.62
CA THR A 181 5.41 0.13 -15.91
C THR A 181 6.00 -1.11 -16.56
N ASN A 182 5.20 -2.18 -16.66
CA ASN A 182 5.49 -3.30 -17.56
C ASN A 182 5.44 -2.84 -19.02
#